data_AF-A0ABD1R1S2-F1
#
_entry.id   AF-A0ABD1R1S2-F1
#
_cell.length_a   1.000
_cell.length_b   1.000
_cell.length_c   1.000
_cell.angle_alpha   90.00
_cell.angle_beta   90.00
_cell.angle_gamma   90.00
#
_symmetry.space_group_name_H-M   'P 1'
#
loop_
_entity.id
_entity.type
_entity.pdbx_description
1 polymer ?
#
loop_
_entity_poly.entity_id
_entity_poly.type
_entity_poly.pdbx_seq_one_letter_code
_entity_poly.pdbx_strand_id
1 'polypeptide(L)'
;MENQLASQELRPHVLAVPFPAQGHVMPLMKLCRKIANRGIKVTFVNAEHIHAKVIAAMSDEDKKQQCIELTSIPDGLQTEEDRKNGLIESLRRTIPRNDTFDRED
;
A
#
# COMPACT_ATOMS: atom_id res chain seq x y z
N MET A 1 32.52 -23.23 17.04
CA MET A 1 31.98 -22.09 16.28
C MET A 1 31.11 -22.66 15.17
N GLU A 2 29.85 -22.94 15.49
CA GLU A 2 28.90 -23.49 14.51
C GLU A 2 28.17 -22.32 13.87
N ASN A 3 28.37 -22.20 12.56
CA ASN A 3 27.93 -21.07 11.76
C ASN A 3 26.46 -21.29 11.41
N GLN A 4 25.56 -20.77 12.24
CA GLN A 4 24.12 -20.85 12.00
C GLN A 4 23.71 -19.75 11.01
N LEU A 5 24.05 -19.97 9.74
CA LEU A 5 23.34 -19.34 8.64
C LEU A 5 21.96 -19.98 8.60
N ALA A 6 21.06 -19.44 9.42
CA ALA A 6 19.63 -19.71 9.27
C ALA A 6 19.30 -19.48 7.80
N SER A 7 18.87 -20.52 7.11
CA SER A 7 18.12 -20.38 5.87
C SER A 7 17.04 -19.36 6.17
N GLN A 8 17.21 -18.14 5.65
CA GLN A 8 16.12 -17.17 5.66
C GLN A 8 15.08 -17.79 4.74
N GLU A 9 14.18 -18.58 5.33
CA GLU A 9 12.94 -19.01 4.72
C GLU A 9 12.38 -17.77 4.02
N LEU A 10 12.30 -17.82 2.69
CA LEU A 10 11.75 -16.75 1.86
C LEU A 10 10.26 -16.62 2.20
N ARG A 11 9.98 -15.93 3.31
CA ARG A 11 8.62 -15.73 3.80
C ARG A 11 7.91 -14.79 2.84
N PRO A 12 6.81 -15.22 2.20
CA PRO A 12 6.06 -14.35 1.32
C PRO A 12 5.62 -13.08 2.06
N HIS A 13 5.85 -11.93 1.43
CA HIS A 13 5.48 -10.63 1.96
C HIS A 13 4.75 -9.85 0.88
N VAL A 14 3.50 -9.49 1.16
CA VAL A 14 2.68 -8.67 0.28
C VAL A 14 2.81 -7.20 0.68
N LEU A 15 3.16 -6.37 -0.30
CA LEU A 15 3.04 -4.93 -0.21
C LEU A 15 1.76 -4.49 -0.91
N ALA A 16 0.84 -3.87 -0.19
CA ALA A 16 -0.43 -3.38 -0.73
C ALA A 16 -0.43 -1.85 -0.76
N VAL A 17 -0.53 -1.28 -1.96
CA VAL A 17 -0.58 0.17 -2.18
C VAL A 17 -1.94 0.50 -2.80
N PRO A 18 -2.95 0.92 -2.02
CA PRO A 18 -4.24 1.28 -2.58
C PRO A 18 -4.17 2.55 -3.41
N PHE A 19 -4.95 2.61 -4.48
CA PHE A 19 -5.24 3.87 -5.14
C PHE A 19 -6.08 4.76 -4.21
N PRO A 20 -5.76 6.06 -4.09
CA PRO A 20 -6.35 6.95 -3.10
C PRO A 20 -7.71 7.51 -3.57
N ALA A 21 -8.63 6.61 -3.91
CA ALA A 21 -10.00 6.96 -4.25
C ALA A 21 -10.97 6.32 -3.26
N GLN A 22 -12.12 6.98 -3.08
CA GLN A 22 -13.20 6.48 -2.27
C GLN A 22 -13.61 5.08 -2.79
N GLY A 23 -13.58 4.08 -1.91
CA GLY A 23 -13.95 2.70 -2.24
C GLY A 23 -12.81 1.77 -2.66
N HIS A 24 -11.56 2.23 -2.83
CA HIS A 24 -10.43 1.32 -3.11
C HIS A 24 -9.67 0.87 -1.86
N VAL A 25 -9.56 1.75 -0.86
CA VAL A 25 -8.80 1.49 0.37
C VAL A 25 -9.42 0.36 1.20
N MET A 26 -10.72 0.42 1.49
CA MET A 26 -11.40 -0.54 2.38
C MET A 26 -11.49 -1.95 1.79
N PRO A 27 -11.84 -2.15 0.50
CA PRO A 27 -11.83 -3.50 -0.08
C PRO A 27 -10.44 -4.13 -0.11
N LEU A 28 -9.40 -3.36 -0.45
CA LEU A 28 -8.03 -3.85 -0.42
C LEU A 28 -7.60 -4.20 1.02
N MET A 29 -7.97 -3.39 2.01
CA MET A 29 -7.73 -3.66 3.43
C MET A 29 -8.34 -5.01 3.85
N LYS A 30 -9.60 -5.27 3.46
CA LYS A 30 -10.30 -6.52 3.76
C LYS A 30 -9.62 -7.73 3.10
N LEU A 31 -9.14 -7.57 1.86
CA LEU A 31 -8.36 -8.61 1.18
C LEU A 31 -7.03 -8.88 1.91
N CYS A 32 -6.29 -7.84 2.25
CA CYS A 32 -5.02 -7.93 2.98
C CYS A 32 -5.16 -8.66 4.32
N ARG A 33 -6.24 -8.42 5.07
CA ARG A 33 -6.51 -9.18 6.31
C ARG A 33 -6.74 -10.66 6.04
N LYS A 34 -7.46 -11.02 4.98
CA LYS A 34 -7.66 -12.43 4.61
C LYS A 34 -6.34 -13.11 4.23
N ILE A 35 -5.44 -12.39 3.56
CA ILE A 35 -4.10 -12.88 3.22
C ILE A 35 -3.28 -13.08 4.50
N ALA A 36 -3.29 -12.09 5.39
CA ALA A 36 -2.57 -12.15 6.66
C ALA A 36 -3.03 -13.29 7.57
N ASN A 37 -4.35 -13.55 7.62
CA ASN A 37 -4.92 -14.66 8.37
C ASN A 37 -4.47 -16.05 7.85
N ARG A 38 -3.88 -16.12 6.64
CA ARG A 38 -3.26 -17.34 6.09
C ARG A 38 -1.76 -17.44 6.40
N GLY A 39 -1.22 -16.58 7.25
CA GLY A 39 0.18 -16.60 7.70
C GLY A 39 1.16 -15.85 6.79
N ILE A 40 0.66 -15.08 5.81
CA ILE A 40 1.49 -14.27 4.91
C ILE A 40 1.68 -12.88 5.51
N LYS A 41 2.92 -12.36 5.57
CA LYS A 41 3.15 -10.99 6.04
C LYS A 41 2.52 -10.01 5.06
N VAL A 42 1.81 -9.00 5.56
CA VAL A 42 1.24 -7.93 4.71
C VAL A 42 1.58 -6.56 5.28
N THR A 43 2.10 -5.69 4.43
CA THR A 43 2.27 -4.26 4.72
C THR A 43 1.37 -3.46 3.80
N PHE A 44 0.50 -2.65 4.39
CA PHE A 44 -0.45 -1.79 3.73
C PHE A 44 0.08 -0.35 3.76
N VAL A 45 0.45 0.18 2.60
CA VAL A 45 1.13 1.47 2.46
C VAL A 45 0.15 2.50 1.93
N ASN A 46 -0.25 3.45 2.76
CA ASN A 46 -1.10 4.57 2.35
C ASN A 46 -0.26 5.80 2.00
N ALA A 47 -0.81 6.72 1.22
CA ALA A 47 -0.31 8.10 1.24
C ALA A 47 -0.57 8.70 2.63
N GLU A 48 0.33 9.55 3.13
CA GLU A 48 0.22 10.18 4.46
C GLU A 48 -1.14 10.83 4.73
N HIS A 49 -1.66 11.59 3.75
CA HIS A 49 -2.96 12.28 3.88
C HIS A 49 -4.15 11.32 4.02
N ILE A 50 -4.03 10.08 3.52
CA ILE A 50 -5.04 9.02 3.63
C ILE A 50 -4.83 8.22 4.89
N HIS A 51 -3.57 7.99 5.26
CA HIS A 51 -3.20 7.23 6.44
C HIS A 51 -3.89 7.82 7.68
N ALA A 52 -3.84 9.14 7.87
CA ALA A 52 -4.55 9.81 8.96
C ALA A 52 -6.07 9.55 8.92
N LYS A 53 -6.70 9.66 7.74
CA LYS A 53 -8.14 9.43 7.56
C LYS A 53 -8.52 7.97 7.85
N VAL A 54 -7.69 7.01 7.44
CA VAL A 54 -7.88 5.58 7.68
C VAL A 54 -7.75 5.25 9.15
N ILE A 55 -6.71 5.73 9.83
CA ILE A 55 -6.50 5.50 11.26
C ILE A 55 -7.64 6.10 12.08
N ALA A 56 -8.12 7.29 11.72
CA ALA A 56 -9.26 7.92 12.39
C ALA A 56 -10.59 7.17 12.18
N ALA A 57 -10.77 6.53 11.01
CA ALA A 57 -11.97 5.76 10.69
C ALA A 57 -11.93 4.30 11.20
N MET A 58 -10.79 3.82 11.66
CA MET A 58 -10.63 2.46 12.18
C MET A 58 -11.27 2.31 13.57
N SER A 59 -12.11 1.28 13.70
CA SER A 59 -12.68 0.90 14.99
C SER A 59 -11.64 0.22 15.88
N ASP A 60 -11.88 0.14 17.19
CA ASP A 60 -10.90 -0.46 18.11
C ASP A 60 -10.70 -1.96 17.86
N GLU A 61 -11.71 -2.66 17.34
CA GLU A 61 -11.59 -4.05 16.90
C GLU A 61 -10.68 -4.17 15.67
N ASP A 62 -10.73 -3.20 14.75
CA ASP A 62 -9.83 -3.14 13.60
C ASP A 62 -8.37 -2.90 14.02
N LYS A 63 -8.16 -2.10 15.06
CA LYS A 63 -6.84 -1.82 15.62
C LYS A 63 -6.28 -2.99 16.43
N LYS A 64 -7.12 -3.85 17.00
CA LYS A 64 -6.72 -5.08 17.71
C LYS A 64 -6.38 -6.22 16.76
N GLN A 65 -7.05 -6.28 15.61
CA GLN A 65 -6.78 -7.26 14.54
C GLN A 65 -5.49 -6.92 13.77
N GLN A 66 -4.38 -6.63 14.45
CA GLN A 66 -3.07 -6.23 13.91
C GLN A 66 -2.37 -7.32 13.07
N CYS A 67 -3.10 -8.06 12.23
CA CYS A 67 -2.55 -9.03 11.31
C CYS A 67 -1.87 -8.37 10.10
N ILE A 68 -2.07 -7.06 9.90
CA ILE A 68 -1.45 -6.27 8.83
C ILE A 68 -0.70 -5.07 9.40
N GLU A 69 0.45 -4.75 8.81
CA GLU A 69 1.26 -3.59 9.16
C GLU A 69 0.79 -2.39 8.33
N LEU A 70 0.28 -1.33 8.97
CA LEU A 70 -0.09 -0.09 8.28
C LEU A 70 1.06 0.90 8.35
N THR A 71 1.49 1.41 7.19
CA THR A 71 2.51 2.46 7.10
C THR A 71 2.09 3.54 6.09
N SER A 72 2.82 4.65 6.06
CA SER A 72 2.57 5.76 5.16
C SER A 72 3.81 6.18 4.38
N ILE A 73 3.58 6.70 3.17
CA ILE A 73 4.59 7.35 2.34
C ILE A 73 4.09 8.73 1.88
N PRO A 74 4.99 9.70 1.64
CA PRO A 74 4.63 10.96 1.04
C PRO A 74 4.21 10.73 -0.43
N ASP A 75 3.15 11.41 -0.87
CA ASP A 75 2.59 11.31 -2.23
C ASP A 75 3.12 12.39 -3.19
N GLY A 76 3.97 13.29 -2.70
CA GLY A 76 4.56 14.37 -3.49
C GLY A 76 3.59 15.51 -3.83
N LEU A 77 2.40 15.55 -3.23
CA LEU A 77 1.37 16.56 -3.49
C LEU A 77 1.31 17.61 -2.37
N GLN A 78 1.41 18.88 -2.75
CA GLN A 78 1.55 19.99 -1.80
C GLN A 78 0.23 20.46 -1.18
N THR A 79 -0.90 20.37 -1.91
CA THR A 79 -2.21 20.88 -1.42
C THR A 79 -3.36 19.88 -1.57
N GLU A 80 -4.44 20.03 -0.80
CA GLU A 80 -5.66 19.19 -0.94
C GLU A 80 -6.36 19.39 -2.30
N GLU A 81 -6.20 20.55 -2.96
CA GLU A 81 -6.72 20.80 -4.32
C GLU A 81 -5.93 20.01 -5.36
N ASP A 82 -4.60 19.96 -5.24
CA ASP A 82 -3.75 19.10 -6.06
C ASP A 82 -4.10 17.61 -5.86
N ARG A 83 -4.63 17.22 -4.69
CA ARG A 83 -4.96 15.81 -4.38
C ARG A 83 -6.23 15.31 -5.06
N LYS A 84 -7.20 16.17 -5.37
CA LYS A 84 -8.45 15.73 -6.04
C LYS A 84 -8.24 15.43 -7.53
N ASN A 85 -7.40 16.21 -8.22
CA ASN A 85 -7.24 16.13 -9.67
C ASN A 85 -5.79 15.82 -10.11
N GLY A 86 -4.81 16.11 -9.25
CA GLY A 86 -3.38 16.06 -9.58
C GLY A 86 -2.70 14.73 -9.25
N LEU A 87 -3.32 13.81 -8.52
CA LEU A 87 -2.69 12.51 -8.24
C LEU A 87 -2.53 11.66 -9.51
N ILE A 88 -3.57 11.54 -10.34
CA ILE A 88 -3.46 10.79 -11.61
C ILE A 88 -2.41 11.42 -12.52
N GLU A 89 -2.35 12.75 -12.55
CA GLU A 89 -1.35 13.51 -13.29
C GLU A 89 0.06 13.26 -12.73
N SER A 90 0.23 13.32 -11.42
CA SER A 90 1.52 13.15 -10.76
C SER A 90 2.03 11.72 -10.87
N LEU A 91 1.15 10.72 -10.82
CA LEU A 91 1.49 9.33 -11.13
C LEU A 91 1.95 9.21 -12.59
N ARG A 92 1.25 9.82 -13.55
CA ARG A 92 1.67 9.85 -14.96
C ARG A 92 3.01 10.56 -15.18
N ARG A 93 3.31 11.59 -14.39
CA ARG A 93 4.56 12.36 -14.49
C ARG A 93 5.76 11.62 -13.91
N THR A 94 5.54 10.87 -12.84
CA THR A 94 6.62 10.30 -12.01
C THR A 94 6.86 8.81 -12.30
N ILE A 95 5.84 8.08 -12.77
CA ILE A 95 6.01 6.70 -13.21
C ILE A 95 6.71 6.73 -14.58
N PRO A 96 7.83 6.01 -14.75
CA PRO A 96 8.49 5.88 -16.04
C PRO A 96 7.50 5.38 -17.08
N ARG A 97 7.40 6.08 -18.22
CA ARG A 97 6.60 5.60 -19.34
C ARG A 97 7.21 4.28 -19.82
N ASN A 98 6.39 3.25 -19.87
CA ASN A 98 6.77 1.99 -20.49
C ASN A 98 6.77 2.22 -22.01
N ASP A 99 7.97 2.36 -22.59
CA ASP A 99 8.26 2.58 -24.01
C ASP A 99 8.12 1.30 -24.86
N THR A 100 7.81 0.17 -24.23
CA THR A 100 7.73 -1.14 -24.90
C THR A 100 6.47 -1.37 -25.74
N PHE A 101 5.55 -0.40 -25.81
CA PHE A 101 4.31 -0.52 -26.59
C PHE A 101 4.26 0.34 -27.86
N ASP A 102 5.32 1.11 -28.17
CA ASP A 102 5.41 1.95 -29.37
C ASP A 102 6.08 1.23 -30.57
N ARG A 103 6.14 -0.11 -30.57
CA ARG A 103 6.41 -0.85 -31.81
C ARG A 103 5.08 -1.11 -32.51
N GLU A 104 4.71 -0.20 -33.41
CA GLU A 104 3.73 -0.47 -34.45
C GLU A 104 4.28 -1.59 -35.36
N ASP A 105 3.62 -2.76 -35.34
CA ASP A 105 3.68 -3.76 -36.42
C ASP A 105 2.54 -3.50 -37.40
#